data_AF-V4NN24-F1
#
_entry.id   AF-V4NN24-F1
#
_cell.length_a   1.000
_cell.length_b   1.000
_cell.length_c   1.000
_cell.angle_alpha   90.00
_cell.angle_beta   90.00
_cell.angle_gamma   90.00
#
_symmetry.space_group_name_H-M   'P 1'
#
loop_
_entity.id
_entity.type
_entity.pdbx_description
1 polymer ?
#
loop_
_entity_poly.entity_id
_entity_poly.type
_entity_poly.pdbx_seq_one_letter_code
_entity_poly.pdbx_strand_id
1 'polypeptide(L)'
;MSCLVSSTCSLVPFDSSLNRPSRSSKLGSSISWQSSFPRLSIEIGPVISSPIVKKESFVQAAWTRRSRGEAAKRPNKKSWKQRTDMYMRPFLLNVFFSRKFIHAKVMHRPTSKVISVATTNARDIRTNIPSLVDDEACRLIGKLIAERSKEADVYAVSYEPRKGERIEGKLGIVIDTIKEHGIIFVP
;
A
#
# COMPACT_ATOMS: atom_id res chain seq x y z
N MET A 1 4.79 5.09 54.88
CA MET A 1 5.99 5.84 54.49
C MET A 1 6.24 5.58 53.00
N SER A 2 5.40 6.02 52.05
CA SER A 2 5.17 7.38 51.52
C SER A 2 6.43 8.07 51.02
N CYS A 3 6.77 7.86 49.74
CA CYS A 3 7.62 8.76 48.95
C CYS A 3 7.04 8.84 47.52
N LEU A 4 6.11 9.78 47.31
CA LEU A 4 5.71 10.28 46.00
C LEU A 4 6.77 11.29 45.56
N VAL A 5 7.29 11.16 44.33
CA VAL A 5 8.03 12.25 43.68
C VAL A 5 7.48 12.43 42.27
N SER A 6 6.59 13.41 42.17
CA SER A 6 6.10 14.04 40.96
C SER A 6 7.21 14.87 40.34
N SER A 7 7.43 14.76 39.03
CA SER A 7 8.24 15.73 38.28
C SER A 7 7.45 16.26 37.09
N THR A 8 7.37 17.58 37.09
CA THR A 8 6.44 18.47 36.41
C THR A 8 6.81 18.77 34.97
N CYS A 9 5.77 18.95 34.15
CA CYS A 9 5.81 19.56 32.83
C CYS A 9 6.40 20.97 32.86
N SER A 10 7.26 21.29 31.90
CA SER A 10 7.65 22.68 31.57
C SER A 10 7.29 22.95 30.11
N LEU A 11 6.19 23.66 29.92
CA LEU A 11 5.76 24.26 28.66
C LEU A 11 6.64 25.47 28.36
N VAL A 12 7.23 25.51 27.17
CA VAL A 12 7.91 26.70 26.63
C VAL A 12 6.93 27.50 25.77
N PRO A 13 6.84 28.83 25.95
CA PRO A 13 5.96 29.67 25.15
C PRO A 13 6.58 29.94 23.77
N PHE A 14 5.78 29.75 22.72
CA PHE A 14 6.13 30.12 21.35
C PHE A 14 5.70 31.59 21.14
N ASP A 15 6.68 32.48 21.16
CA ASP A 15 6.45 33.92 21.03
C ASP A 15 6.30 34.33 19.56
N SER A 16 5.32 35.18 19.33
CA SER A 16 4.93 35.75 18.05
C SER A 16 5.52 37.14 17.92
N SER A 17 6.45 37.36 16.99
CA SER A 17 6.80 38.73 16.60
C SER A 17 7.19 38.83 15.14
N LEU A 18 6.55 39.80 14.49
CA LEU A 18 6.77 40.28 13.14
C LEU A 18 8.24 40.62 12.87
N ASN A 19 8.73 40.31 11.66
CA ASN A 19 9.43 41.33 10.88
C ASN A 19 9.39 41.06 9.37
N ARG A 20 8.91 42.10 8.69
CA ARG A 20 8.85 42.33 7.25
C ARG A 20 10.27 42.53 6.70
N PRO A 21 10.53 42.16 5.43
CA PRO A 21 11.02 43.18 4.52
C PRO A 21 10.22 43.23 3.22
N SER A 22 9.92 44.47 2.86
CA SER A 22 9.36 44.93 1.61
C SER A 22 10.23 44.61 0.40
N ARG A 23 9.62 44.09 -0.67
CA ARG A 23 10.01 44.48 -2.03
C ARG A 23 8.77 44.62 -2.90
N SER A 24 8.65 45.82 -3.44
CA SER A 24 7.66 46.29 -4.38
C SER A 24 7.78 45.59 -5.75
N SER A 25 6.65 45.17 -6.32
CA SER A 25 6.44 45.28 -7.76
C SER A 25 4.95 45.32 -8.08
N LYS A 26 4.65 46.22 -9.02
CA LYS A 26 3.37 46.77 -9.43
C LYS A 26 2.39 45.75 -10.04
N LEU A 27 1.12 46.15 -9.92
CA LEU A 27 -0.03 45.99 -10.81
C LEU A 27 -0.47 44.59 -11.24
N GLY A 28 -1.79 44.37 -11.11
CA GLY A 28 -2.44 43.11 -11.37
C GLY A 28 -2.79 42.87 -12.83
N SER A 29 -3.42 41.72 -13.05
CA SER A 29 -4.37 41.50 -14.14
C SER A 29 -5.11 40.19 -13.86
N SER A 30 -6.43 40.32 -13.84
CA SER A 30 -7.41 39.24 -13.83
C SER A 30 -7.21 38.36 -15.06
N ILE A 31 -7.05 37.05 -14.86
CA ILE A 31 -6.88 36.07 -15.93
C ILE A 31 -8.27 35.70 -16.45
N SER A 32 -8.82 36.54 -17.33
CA SER A 32 -9.98 36.18 -18.16
C SER A 32 -9.53 35.21 -19.26
N TRP A 33 -10.15 34.03 -19.29
CA TRP A 33 -9.98 33.06 -20.37
C TRP A 33 -10.64 33.60 -21.65
N GLN A 34 -9.86 34.25 -22.50
CA GLN A 34 -10.31 34.66 -23.83
C GLN A 34 -10.10 33.50 -24.80
N SER A 35 -11.18 32.81 -25.16
CA SER A 35 -11.17 31.76 -26.20
C SER A 35 -11.06 32.39 -27.58
N SER A 36 -9.87 32.34 -28.18
CA SER A 36 -9.68 32.74 -29.59
C SER A 36 -10.09 31.59 -30.51
N PHE A 37 -11.36 31.55 -30.92
CA PHE A 37 -11.76 30.79 -32.12
C PHE A 37 -11.73 31.72 -33.34
N PRO A 38 -11.04 31.36 -34.44
CA PRO A 38 -11.11 32.14 -35.67
C PRO A 38 -12.48 31.96 -36.33
N ARG A 39 -13.13 33.08 -36.72
CA ARG A 39 -14.31 33.04 -37.60
C ARG A 39 -13.82 32.94 -39.04
N LEU A 40 -14.04 31.81 -39.68
CA LEU A 40 -13.89 31.67 -41.13
C LEU A 40 -15.20 32.08 -41.81
N SER A 41 -15.12 33.08 -42.68
CA SER A 41 -16.20 33.53 -43.56
C SER A 41 -16.40 32.48 -44.66
N ILE A 42 -17.56 31.84 -44.72
CA ILE A 42 -17.93 30.92 -45.80
C ILE A 42 -18.83 31.68 -46.77
N GLU A 43 -18.30 32.05 -47.94
CA GLU A 43 -19.11 32.46 -49.08
C GLU A 43 -19.70 31.22 -49.76
N ILE A 44 -21.00 31.25 -50.01
CA ILE A 44 -21.76 30.16 -50.64
C ILE A 44 -21.98 30.55 -52.10
N GLY A 45 -21.19 29.97 -53.01
CA GLY A 45 -21.48 29.93 -54.44
C GLY A 45 -21.95 28.53 -54.84
N PRO A 46 -23.02 28.37 -55.66
CA PRO A 46 -23.40 27.07 -56.18
C PRO A 46 -22.68 26.77 -57.50
N VAL A 47 -22.42 25.48 -57.75
CA VAL A 47 -22.64 24.74 -59.02
C VAL A 47 -21.70 23.52 -59.09
N ILE A 48 -22.29 22.38 -58.73
CA ILE A 48 -22.27 21.05 -59.38
C ILE A 48 -20.98 20.63 -60.13
N SER A 49 -20.26 19.67 -59.56
CA SER A 49 -20.03 18.36 -60.21
C SER A 49 -19.67 17.30 -59.16
N SER A 50 -20.37 16.17 -59.21
CA SER A 50 -20.03 14.91 -58.54
C SER A 50 -20.25 13.78 -59.55
N PRO A 51 -19.71 12.55 -59.42
CA PRO A 51 -18.93 11.99 -58.31
C PRO A 51 -17.71 11.13 -58.75
N ILE A 52 -16.64 11.06 -57.95
CA ILE A 52 -15.82 9.85 -57.90
C ILE A 52 -15.72 9.42 -56.44
N VAL A 53 -16.53 8.42 -56.12
CA VAL A 53 -16.42 7.61 -54.92
C VAL A 53 -15.08 6.88 -54.99
N LYS A 54 -14.12 7.29 -54.15
CA LYS A 54 -13.21 6.33 -53.54
C LYS A 54 -13.50 6.31 -52.05
N LYS A 55 -14.30 5.29 -51.73
CA LYS A 55 -14.66 4.82 -50.40
C LYS A 55 -13.38 4.56 -49.59
N GLU A 56 -13.51 4.77 -48.28
CA GLU A 56 -12.52 4.47 -47.23
C GLU A 56 -11.45 5.52 -46.99
N SER A 57 -11.85 6.66 -46.39
CA SER A 57 -11.04 7.24 -45.31
C SER A 57 -11.07 6.32 -44.10
N PHE A 58 -10.45 5.14 -44.26
CA PHE A 58 -10.07 4.30 -43.15
C PHE A 58 -9.13 5.17 -42.31
N VAL A 59 -9.61 5.66 -41.16
CA VAL A 59 -8.74 6.19 -40.11
C VAL A 59 -7.95 5.00 -39.60
N GLN A 60 -6.93 4.63 -40.36
CA GLN A 60 -5.89 3.72 -39.93
C GLN A 60 -5.23 4.46 -38.79
N ALA A 61 -5.50 4.03 -37.55
CA ALA A 61 -4.70 4.44 -36.42
C ALA A 61 -3.24 4.19 -36.83
N ALA A 62 -2.52 5.26 -37.18
CA ALA A 62 -1.12 5.16 -37.53
C ALA A 62 -0.45 4.60 -36.29
N TRP A 63 -0.06 3.33 -36.36
CA TRP A 63 0.89 2.73 -35.44
C TRP A 63 2.19 3.50 -35.64
N THR A 64 2.27 4.69 -35.05
CA THR A 64 3.54 5.38 -34.92
C THR A 64 4.44 4.41 -34.20
N ARG A 65 5.61 4.18 -34.78
CA ARG A 65 6.69 3.32 -34.28
C ARG A 65 7.25 3.88 -32.97
N ARG A 66 6.41 4.27 -32.01
CA ARG A 66 6.74 4.26 -30.59
C ARG A 66 7.11 2.83 -30.28
N SER A 67 8.41 2.60 -30.36
CA SER A 67 9.00 1.28 -30.30
C SER A 67 8.43 0.55 -29.08
N ARG A 68 8.07 -0.73 -29.23
CA ARG A 68 7.71 -1.59 -28.10
C ARG A 68 8.73 -1.51 -26.95
N GLY A 69 9.99 -1.16 -27.26
CA GLY A 69 11.04 -0.84 -26.30
C GLY A 69 10.79 0.40 -25.43
N GLU A 70 10.17 1.46 -25.93
CA GLU A 70 9.78 2.63 -25.10
C GLU A 70 8.64 2.30 -24.12
N ALA A 71 7.69 1.45 -24.52
CA ALA A 71 6.64 0.98 -23.63
C ALA A 71 7.19 0.05 -22.54
N ALA A 72 8.15 -0.82 -22.86
CA ALA A 72 8.85 -1.66 -21.90
C ALA A 72 9.75 -0.86 -20.93
N LYS A 73 10.25 0.30 -21.35
CA LYS A 73 11.01 1.24 -20.50
C LYS A 73 10.13 2.03 -19.52
N ARG A 74 8.80 2.08 -19.72
CA ARG A 74 7.90 2.73 -18.78
C ARG A 74 7.71 1.80 -17.58
N PRO A 75 8.10 2.22 -16.35
CA PRO A 75 7.80 1.42 -15.18
C PRO A 75 6.29 1.22 -15.13
N ASN A 76 5.86 -0.04 -14.96
CA ASN A 76 4.44 -0.37 -14.91
C ASN A 76 3.77 0.50 -13.84
N LYS A 77 2.90 1.43 -14.26
CA LYS A 77 2.20 2.32 -13.34
C LYS A 77 1.32 1.43 -12.47
N LYS A 78 1.65 1.35 -11.17
CA LYS A 78 0.85 0.61 -10.20
C LYS A 78 -0.63 0.99 -10.32
N SER A 79 -1.52 -0.01 -10.31
CA SER A 79 -2.96 0.22 -10.35
C SER A 79 -3.42 1.00 -9.12
N TRP A 80 -4.59 1.66 -9.18
CA TRP A 80 -5.15 2.36 -8.03
C TRP A 80 -5.25 1.45 -6.80
N LYS A 81 -5.75 0.21 -6.99
CA LYS A 81 -5.79 -0.84 -5.97
C LYS A 81 -4.42 -1.06 -5.33
N GLN A 82 -3.35 -1.23 -6.12
CA GLN A 82 -1.99 -1.46 -5.58
C GLN A 82 -1.45 -0.28 -4.76
N ARG A 83 -1.94 0.94 -4.99
CA ARG A 83 -1.54 2.13 -4.22
C ARG A 83 -2.32 2.25 -2.91
N THR A 84 -3.61 1.96 -2.94
CA THR A 84 -4.50 2.11 -1.78
C THR A 84 -4.46 0.91 -0.84
N ASP A 85 -4.15 -0.28 -1.35
CA ASP A 85 -4.14 -1.53 -0.59
C ASP A 85 -3.26 -1.48 0.66
N MET A 86 -2.14 -0.75 0.60
CA MET A 86 -1.25 -0.51 1.74
C MET A 86 -1.93 0.20 2.93
N TYR A 87 -2.94 1.02 2.69
CA TYR A 87 -3.67 1.76 3.72
C TYR A 87 -4.96 1.05 4.14
N MET A 88 -5.57 0.28 3.23
CA MET A 88 -6.78 -0.50 3.54
C MET A 88 -6.45 -1.79 4.31
N ARG A 89 -5.29 -2.39 4.02
CA ARG A 89 -4.76 -3.59 4.69
C ARG A 89 -3.36 -3.28 5.23
N PRO A 90 -3.25 -2.48 6.30
CA PRO A 90 -1.97 -1.97 6.78
C PRO A 90 -1.09 -3.05 7.42
N PHE A 91 -1.68 -4.08 8.01
CA PHE A 91 -0.96 -5.15 8.69
C PHE A 91 -0.98 -6.43 7.87
N LEU A 92 0.19 -6.98 7.58
CA LEU A 92 0.35 -8.18 6.78
C LEU A 92 1.02 -9.28 7.61
N LEU A 93 0.36 -10.45 7.70
CA LEU A 93 0.94 -11.67 8.27
C LEU A 93 1.81 -12.35 7.22
N ASN A 94 3.05 -12.67 7.59
CA ASN A 94 3.95 -13.47 6.79
C ASN A 94 4.39 -14.69 7.60
N VAL A 95 3.93 -15.87 7.16
CA VAL A 95 4.32 -17.15 7.72
C VAL A 95 5.31 -17.81 6.78
N PHE A 96 6.42 -18.26 7.34
CA PHE A 96 7.47 -18.97 6.61
C PHE A 96 7.74 -20.31 7.29
N PHE A 97 7.56 -21.37 6.52
CA PHE A 97 7.87 -22.73 6.93
C PHE A 97 9.21 -23.15 6.33
N SER A 98 10.16 -23.47 7.21
CA SER A 98 11.40 -24.15 6.86
C SER A 98 11.28 -25.64 7.19
N ARG A 99 12.25 -26.45 6.75
CA ARG A 99 12.35 -27.85 7.16
C ARG A 99 12.63 -28.02 8.66
N LYS A 100 13.18 -27.00 9.31
CA LYS A 100 13.65 -27.06 10.71
C LYS A 100 12.92 -26.13 11.68
N PHE A 101 12.23 -25.10 11.19
CA PHE A 101 11.62 -24.09 12.04
C PHE A 101 10.46 -23.41 11.35
N ILE A 102 9.61 -22.79 12.16
CA ILE A 102 8.47 -22.00 11.73
C ILE A 102 8.75 -20.56 12.14
N HIS A 103 8.48 -19.62 11.24
CA HIS A 103 8.67 -18.20 11.46
C HIS A 103 7.43 -17.43 11.05
N ALA A 104 6.78 -16.77 11.99
CA ALA A 104 5.65 -15.89 11.76
C ALA A 104 6.03 -14.46 12.11
N LYS A 105 5.65 -13.49 11.27
CA LYS A 105 5.83 -12.07 11.56
C LYS A 105 4.66 -11.26 11.05
N VAL A 106 4.30 -10.22 11.77
CA VAL A 106 3.34 -9.20 11.33
C VAL A 106 4.11 -7.95 10.94
N MET A 107 3.85 -7.47 9.73
CA MET A 107 4.51 -6.31 9.14
C MET A 107 3.50 -5.17 8.95
N HIS A 108 3.92 -3.94 9.25
CA HIS A 108 3.20 -2.74 8.83
C HIS A 108 3.60 -2.37 7.39
N ARG A 109 2.70 -2.42 6.42
CA ARG A 109 3.00 -2.14 5.01
C ARG A 109 3.42 -0.66 4.78
N PRO A 110 2.73 0.37 5.32
CA PRO A 110 3.11 1.77 5.13
C PRO A 110 4.52 2.11 5.63
N THR A 111 4.89 1.64 6.82
CA THR A 111 6.20 1.96 7.42
C THR A 111 7.25 0.88 7.16
N SER A 112 6.86 -0.25 6.55
CA SER A 112 7.71 -1.43 6.36
C SER A 112 8.37 -1.96 7.66
N LYS A 113 7.77 -1.66 8.82
CA LYS A 113 8.27 -2.07 10.14
C LYS A 113 7.71 -3.44 10.53
N VAL A 114 8.52 -4.23 11.21
CA VAL A 114 8.09 -5.46 11.86
C VAL A 114 7.45 -5.07 13.20
N ILE A 115 6.24 -5.57 13.47
CA ILE A 115 5.50 -5.25 14.69
C ILE A 115 5.70 -6.35 15.71
N SER A 116 5.35 -7.58 15.32
CA SER A 116 5.46 -8.77 16.14
C SER A 116 6.13 -9.88 15.36
N VAL A 117 6.90 -10.70 16.07
CA VAL A 117 7.62 -11.86 15.51
C VAL A 117 7.44 -13.03 16.45
N ALA A 118 7.23 -14.22 15.92
CA ALA A 118 7.23 -15.48 16.65
C ALA A 118 7.97 -16.55 15.84
N THR A 119 8.92 -17.24 16.49
CA THR A 119 9.79 -18.22 15.79
C THR A 119 10.04 -19.41 16.70
N THR A 120 10.00 -20.64 16.19
CA THR A 120 10.29 -21.83 17.02
C THR A 120 11.76 -21.92 17.45
N ASN A 121 12.65 -21.14 16.81
CA ASN A 121 14.06 -21.03 17.19
C ASN A 121 14.32 -20.10 18.39
N ALA A 122 13.29 -19.45 18.94
CA ALA A 122 13.47 -18.63 20.15
C ALA A 122 13.89 -19.52 21.33
N ARG A 123 14.72 -18.97 22.23
CA ARG A 123 15.29 -19.72 23.36
C ARG A 123 14.22 -20.34 24.25
N ASP A 124 13.13 -19.62 24.48
CA ASP A 124 12.05 -20.04 25.36
C ASP A 124 11.16 -21.11 24.72
N ILE A 125 11.12 -21.20 23.40
CA ILE A 125 10.24 -22.13 22.68
C ILE A 125 10.97 -23.44 22.42
N ARG A 126 12.23 -23.36 21.97
CA ARG A 126 13.03 -24.53 21.60
C ARG A 126 13.28 -25.51 22.74
N THR A 127 13.19 -25.06 23.99
CA THR A 127 13.37 -25.91 25.19
C THR A 127 12.08 -26.56 25.65
N ASN A 128 10.93 -26.01 25.26
CA ASN A 128 9.61 -26.43 25.74
C ASN A 128 8.93 -27.45 24.83
N ILE A 129 9.41 -27.62 23.58
CA ILE A 129 8.77 -28.50 22.59
C ILE A 129 9.80 -29.54 22.09
N PRO A 130 9.43 -30.83 21.98
CA PRO A 130 10.33 -31.87 21.48
C PRO A 130 10.68 -31.69 19.98
N SER A 131 9.77 -31.11 19.19
CA SER A 131 9.96 -30.85 17.76
C SER A 131 9.58 -29.43 17.38
N LEU A 132 10.33 -28.85 16.45
CA LEU A 132 10.21 -27.43 16.07
C LEU A 132 9.23 -27.18 14.91
N VAL A 133 8.68 -28.24 14.30
CA VAL A 133 7.88 -28.15 13.06
C VAL A 133 6.58 -28.96 13.17
N ASP A 134 6.28 -29.53 14.32
CA ASP A 134 5.06 -30.31 14.55
C ASP A 134 3.81 -29.41 14.59
N ASP A 135 2.64 -30.02 14.57
CA ASP A 135 1.37 -29.32 14.61
C ASP A 135 1.17 -28.57 15.94
N GLU A 136 1.70 -29.11 17.04
CA GLU A 136 1.74 -28.41 18.34
C GLU A 136 2.61 -27.14 18.28
N ALA A 137 3.75 -27.21 17.60
CA ALA A 137 4.60 -26.04 17.39
C ALA A 137 3.88 -24.97 16.54
N CYS A 138 3.08 -25.39 15.55
CA CYS A 138 2.24 -24.48 14.77
C CYS A 138 1.22 -23.74 15.66
N ARG A 139 0.52 -24.49 16.54
CA ARG A 139 -0.46 -23.91 17.47
C ARG A 139 0.19 -22.93 18.44
N LEU A 140 1.34 -23.30 19.00
CA LEU A 140 2.09 -22.44 19.92
C LEU A 140 2.56 -21.15 19.24
N ILE A 141 3.03 -21.23 17.99
CA ILE A 141 3.40 -20.03 17.22
C ILE A 141 2.19 -19.16 16.92
N GLY A 142 1.05 -19.75 16.55
CA GLY A 142 -0.20 -19.03 16.32
C GLY A 142 -0.68 -18.27 17.56
N LYS A 143 -0.59 -18.92 18.74
CA LYS A 143 -0.88 -18.28 20.03
C LYS A 143 0.07 -17.11 20.32
N LEU A 144 1.37 -17.34 20.25
CA LEU A 144 2.37 -16.33 20.61
C LEU A 144 2.34 -15.12 19.67
N ILE A 145 2.10 -15.31 18.38
CA ILE A 145 2.01 -14.19 17.45
C ILE A 145 0.73 -13.38 17.70
N ALA A 146 -0.38 -14.03 18.06
CA ALA A 146 -1.62 -13.34 18.39
C ALA A 146 -1.46 -12.50 19.67
N GLU A 147 -0.89 -13.07 20.73
CA GLU A 147 -0.62 -12.36 22.00
C GLU A 147 0.28 -11.14 21.78
N ARG A 148 1.44 -11.33 21.11
CA ARG A 148 2.36 -10.22 20.81
C ARG A 148 1.78 -9.16 19.89
N SER A 149 0.85 -9.54 19.01
CA SER A 149 0.18 -8.57 18.13
C SER A 149 -0.82 -7.72 18.91
N LYS A 150 -1.54 -8.32 19.86
CA LYS A 150 -2.44 -7.58 20.77
C LYS A 150 -1.67 -6.65 21.70
N GLU A 151 -0.50 -7.08 22.22
CA GLU A 151 0.38 -6.22 23.01
C GLU A 151 0.85 -4.98 22.24
N ALA A 152 0.91 -5.07 20.91
CA ALA A 152 1.24 -3.97 20.01
C ALA A 152 0.00 -3.27 19.40
N ASP A 153 -1.19 -3.49 19.98
CA ASP A 153 -2.48 -2.93 19.55
C ASP A 153 -2.90 -3.28 18.12
N VAL A 154 -2.46 -4.43 17.61
CA VAL A 154 -2.83 -4.96 16.29
C VAL A 154 -3.81 -6.11 16.44
N TYR A 155 -5.07 -5.84 16.09
CA TYR A 155 -6.17 -6.82 16.18
C TYR A 155 -6.63 -7.33 14.82
N ALA A 156 -6.30 -6.63 13.72
CA ALA A 156 -6.72 -6.98 12.37
C ALA A 156 -5.52 -7.12 11.45
N VAL A 157 -5.43 -8.25 10.72
CA VAL A 157 -4.28 -8.57 9.88
C VAL A 157 -4.75 -9.18 8.56
N SER A 158 -4.08 -8.89 7.45
CA SER A 158 -4.31 -9.57 6.18
C SER A 158 -3.26 -10.65 5.94
N TYR A 159 -3.64 -11.73 5.26
CA TYR A 159 -2.70 -12.76 4.81
C TYR A 159 -2.78 -12.87 3.28
N GLU A 160 -1.63 -12.74 2.62
CA GLU A 160 -1.51 -12.88 1.17
C GLU A 160 -0.82 -14.22 0.86
N PRO A 161 -1.57 -15.24 0.39
CA PRO A 161 -0.98 -16.51 -0.02
C PRO A 161 0.01 -16.31 -1.17
N ARG A 162 1.11 -17.05 -1.15
CA ARG A 162 2.05 -17.05 -2.28
C ARG A 162 1.43 -17.77 -3.48
N LYS A 163 1.99 -17.54 -4.66
CA LYS A 163 1.53 -18.20 -5.90
C LYS A 163 1.60 -19.72 -5.73
N GLY A 164 0.44 -20.39 -5.80
CA GLY A 164 0.32 -21.85 -5.64
C GLY A 164 0.32 -22.35 -4.20
N GLU A 165 0.37 -21.46 -3.20
CA GLU A 165 0.23 -21.82 -1.79
C GLU A 165 -1.25 -21.99 -1.44
N ARG A 166 -1.62 -23.15 -0.93
CA ARG A 166 -2.96 -23.43 -0.42
C ARG A 166 -2.98 -23.29 1.09
N ILE A 167 -4.08 -22.76 1.62
CA ILE A 167 -4.30 -22.65 3.06
C ILE A 167 -4.78 -24.02 3.57
N GLU A 168 -3.85 -24.95 3.68
CA GLU A 168 -4.08 -26.32 4.13
C GLU A 168 -2.93 -26.78 5.04
N GLY A 169 -3.14 -27.86 5.78
CA GLY A 169 -2.14 -28.44 6.68
C GLY A 169 -1.62 -27.46 7.73
N LYS A 170 -0.29 -27.36 7.85
CA LYS A 170 0.38 -26.54 8.89
C LYS A 170 0.04 -25.06 8.82
N LEU A 171 -0.11 -24.52 7.61
CA LEU A 171 -0.49 -23.12 7.42
C LEU A 171 -1.90 -22.86 7.92
N GLY A 172 -2.84 -23.78 7.64
CA GLY A 172 -4.21 -23.73 8.14
C GLY A 172 -4.24 -23.69 9.66
N ILE A 173 -3.50 -24.61 10.33
CA ILE A 173 -3.42 -24.67 11.79
C ILE A 173 -2.94 -23.34 12.39
N VAL A 174 -1.89 -22.73 11.82
CA VAL A 174 -1.39 -21.43 12.30
C VAL A 174 -2.46 -20.33 12.13
N ILE A 175 -3.13 -20.28 10.97
CA ILE A 175 -4.15 -19.26 10.71
C ILE A 175 -5.37 -19.43 11.62
N ASP A 176 -5.81 -20.67 11.82
CA ASP A 176 -6.98 -20.96 12.63
C ASP A 176 -6.72 -20.69 14.11
N THR A 177 -5.54 -21.04 14.63
CA THR A 177 -5.16 -20.66 15.99
C THR A 177 -5.05 -19.15 16.18
N ILE A 178 -4.55 -18.40 15.19
CA ILE A 178 -4.52 -16.93 15.24
C ILE A 178 -5.95 -16.36 15.34
N LYS A 179 -6.92 -16.94 14.61
CA LYS A 179 -8.34 -16.56 14.70
C LYS A 179 -8.93 -16.88 16.07
N GLU A 180 -8.69 -18.08 16.58
CA GLU A 180 -9.15 -18.53 17.90
C GLU A 180 -8.65 -17.59 19.01
N HIS A 181 -7.42 -17.11 18.86
CA HIS A 181 -6.84 -16.12 19.76
C HIS A 181 -7.25 -14.68 19.45
N GLY A 182 -8.34 -14.44 18.69
CA GLY A 182 -9.00 -13.14 18.62
C GLY A 182 -8.36 -12.11 17.68
N ILE A 183 -7.54 -12.56 16.72
CA ILE A 183 -7.08 -11.70 15.62
C ILE A 183 -8.02 -11.89 14.44
N ILE A 184 -8.51 -10.77 13.89
CA ILE A 184 -9.45 -10.75 12.76
C ILE A 184 -8.67 -10.74 11.46
N PHE A 185 -9.01 -11.65 10.54
CA PHE A 185 -8.43 -11.64 9.20
C PHE A 185 -9.24 -10.77 8.25
N VAL A 186 -8.56 -9.78 7.66
CA VAL A 186 -9.16 -8.93 6.63
C VAL A 186 -9.03 -9.63 5.27
N PRO A 187 -10.14 -9.87 4.55
CA PRO A 187 -10.12 -10.49 3.22
C PRO A 187 -9.47 -9.59 2.17
#